data_AF-Q8ZDH1-F1
#
_entry.id   AF-Q8ZDH1-F1
#
_cell.length_a   1.000
_cell.length_b   1.000
_cell.length_c   1.000
_cell.angle_alpha   90.00
_cell.angle_beta   90.00
_cell.angle_gamma   90.00
#
_symmetry.space_group_name_H-M   'P 1'
#
loop_
_entity.id
_entity.type
_entity.pdbx_description
1 polymer ?
#
loop_
_entity_poly.entity_id
_entity_poly.type
_entity_poly.pdbx_seq_one_letter_code
_entity_poly.pdbx_strand_id
1 'polypeptide(L)'
;MEGLSITKLLVVGILIVLLFGTSKLRTLGADLGAALKGFKKAMRNDDEVSTSVLGETKMSAETKTVAETKAASDSQAAASVERKD
;
A
#
# COMPACT_ATOMS: atom_id res chain seq x y z
N MET A 1 -23.89 -40.08 -13.57
CA MET A 1 -23.07 -39.33 -12.59
C MET A 1 -23.41 -37.86 -12.75
N GLU A 2 -24.04 -37.24 -11.75
CA GLU A 2 -24.33 -35.80 -11.80
C GLU A 2 -23.02 -35.03 -11.63
N GLY A 3 -22.56 -34.34 -12.69
CA GLY A 3 -21.38 -33.50 -12.62
C GLY A 3 -21.61 -32.24 -11.79
N LEU A 4 -20.53 -31.67 -11.26
CA LEU A 4 -20.55 -30.35 -10.64
C LEU A 4 -20.80 -29.31 -11.74
N SER A 5 -22.07 -28.90 -11.91
CA SER A 5 -22.44 -27.82 -12.82
C SER A 5 -21.98 -26.48 -12.24
N ILE A 6 -21.43 -25.61 -13.09
CA ILE A 6 -20.97 -24.25 -12.73
C ILE A 6 -22.08 -23.47 -12.02
N THR A 7 -23.35 -23.68 -12.41
CA THR A 7 -24.51 -23.03 -11.77
C THR A 7 -24.65 -23.41 -10.29
N LYS A 8 -24.36 -24.66 -9.92
CA LYS A 8 -24.42 -25.12 -8.51
C LYS A 8 -23.36 -24.39 -7.67
N LEU A 9 -22.15 -24.22 -8.21
CA LEU A 9 -21.08 -23.48 -7.53
C LEU A 9 -21.42 -22.00 -7.31
N LEU A 10 -22.09 -21.37 -8.29
CA LEU A 10 -22.49 -19.96 -8.17
C LEU A 10 -23.53 -19.75 -7.06
N VAL A 11 -24.55 -20.63 -6.97
CA VAL A 11 -25.56 -20.57 -5.90
C VAL A 11 -24.93 -20.75 -4.52
N VAL A 12 -24.03 -21.73 -4.37
CA VAL A 12 -23.31 -21.96 -3.11
C VAL A 12 -22.40 -20.76 -2.76
N GLY A 13 -21.70 -20.19 -3.75
CA GLY A 13 -20.88 -19.01 -3.56
C GLY A 13 -21.68 -17.81 -3.05
N ILE A 14 -22.87 -17.57 -3.60
CA ILE A 14 -23.78 -16.51 -3.13
C ILE A 14 -24.20 -16.78 -1.68
N LEU A 15 -24.58 -18.02 -1.33
CA LEU A 15 -24.92 -18.39 0.05
C LEU A 15 -23.76 -18.13 1.02
N ILE A 16 -22.53 -18.48 0.65
CA ILE A 16 -21.35 -18.22 1.47
C ILE A 16 -21.14 -16.72 1.66
N VAL A 17 -21.27 -15.92 0.60
CA VAL A 17 -21.16 -14.46 0.68
C VAL A 17 -22.25 -13.87 1.59
N LEU A 18 -23.47 -14.39 1.55
CA LEU A 18 -24.57 -13.99 2.44
C LEU A 18 -24.33 -14.39 3.90
N LEU A 19 -23.81 -15.60 4.16
CA LEU A 19 -23.58 -16.11 5.52
C LEU A 19 -22.40 -15.41 6.21
N PHE A 20 -21.27 -15.28 5.50
CA PHE A 20 -20.05 -14.70 6.04
C PHE A 20 -20.02 -13.17 5.89
N GLY A 21 -20.80 -12.61 4.96
CA GLY A 21 -20.73 -11.22 4.54
C GLY A 21 -19.51 -10.93 3.66
N THR A 22 -19.57 -9.83 2.92
CA THR A 22 -18.46 -9.38 2.05
C THR A 22 -17.24 -8.88 2.84
N SER A 23 -17.46 -8.32 4.05
CA SER A 23 -16.38 -7.79 4.89
C SER A 23 -15.38 -8.87 5.33
N LYS A 24 -15.88 -10.02 5.83
CA LYS A 24 -15.00 -11.13 6.25
C LYS A 24 -14.26 -11.75 5.07
N LEU A 25 -14.96 -11.94 3.94
CA LEU A 25 -14.35 -12.45 2.72
C LEU A 25 -13.28 -11.51 2.16
N ARG A 26 -13.45 -10.18 2.29
CA ARG A 26 -12.44 -9.19 1.87
C ARG A 26 -11.17 -9.28 2.73
N THR A 27 -11.29 -9.33 4.05
CA THR A 27 -10.12 -9.40 4.94
C THR A 27 -9.36 -10.71 4.73
N LEU A 28 -10.06 -11.86 4.80
CA LEU A 28 -9.46 -13.18 4.57
C LEU A 28 -8.89 -13.30 3.15
N GLY A 29 -9.60 -12.75 2.16
CA GLY A 29 -9.17 -12.71 0.77
C GLY A 29 -7.95 -11.81 0.54
N ALA A 30 -7.79 -10.72 1.30
CA ALA A 30 -6.60 -9.87 1.22
C ALA A 30 -5.37 -10.59 1.77
N ASP A 31 -5.50 -11.30 2.89
CA ASP A 31 -4.41 -12.06 3.51
C ASP A 31 -3.98 -13.23 2.62
N LEU A 32 -4.94 -14.06 2.20
CA LEU A 32 -4.69 -15.18 1.27
C LEU A 32 -4.22 -14.67 -0.10
N GLY A 33 -4.79 -13.58 -0.57
CA GLY A 33 -4.42 -12.95 -1.83
C GLY A 33 -3.00 -12.39 -1.84
N ALA A 34 -2.53 -11.82 -0.71
CA ALA A 34 -1.15 -11.35 -0.58
C ALA A 34 -0.15 -12.52 -0.65
N ALA A 35 -0.45 -13.64 0.03
CA ALA A 35 0.36 -14.86 -0.05
C ALA A 35 0.42 -15.41 -1.49
N LEU A 36 -0.74 -15.53 -2.16
CA LEU A 36 -0.81 -15.96 -3.56
C LEU A 36 -0.12 -14.97 -4.52
N LYS A 37 -0.20 -13.66 -4.25
CA LYS A 37 0.48 -12.63 -5.06
C LYS A 37 2.00 -12.73 -4.95
N GLY A 38 2.54 -12.97 -3.75
CA GLY A 38 3.96 -13.25 -3.54
C GLY A 38 4.41 -14.50 -4.29
N PHE A 39 3.63 -15.58 -4.22
CA PHE A 39 3.88 -16.82 -4.95
C PHE A 39 3.87 -16.62 -6.47
N LYS A 40 2.86 -15.91 -7.01
CA LYS A 40 2.78 -15.56 -8.43
C LYS A 40 3.95 -14.67 -8.88
N LYS A 41 4.42 -13.76 -8.02
CA LYS A 41 5.59 -12.91 -8.31
C LYS A 41 6.88 -13.73 -8.36
N ALA A 42 7.07 -14.66 -7.41
CA ALA A 42 8.21 -15.57 -7.39
C ALA A 42 8.26 -16.45 -8.66
N MET A 43 7.12 -17.02 -9.06
CA MET A 43 7.01 -17.83 -10.27
C MET A 43 7.29 -17.03 -11.56
N ARG A 44 6.90 -15.76 -11.62
CA ARG A 44 7.14 -14.91 -12.79
C ARG A 44 8.56 -14.36 -12.85
N ASN A 45 9.22 -14.19 -11.71
CA ASN A 45 10.60 -13.69 -11.67
C ASN A 45 11.58 -14.66 -12.36
N ASP A 46 11.26 -15.95 -12.43
CA ASP A 46 12.04 -16.93 -13.19
C ASP A 46 11.85 -16.80 -14.72
N ASP A 47 10.74 -16.19 -15.18
CA ASP A 47 10.42 -16.01 -16.60
C ASP A 47 10.62 -14.57 -17.12
N GLU A 48 10.61 -13.54 -16.26
CA GLU A 48 10.59 -12.11 -16.66
C GLU A 48 11.70 -11.25 -16.00
N VAL A 49 12.95 -11.71 -16.02
CA VAL A 49 14.16 -10.97 -15.54
C VAL A 49 14.44 -9.67 -16.35
N SER A 50 13.43 -8.95 -16.87
CA SER A 50 13.68 -7.75 -17.69
C SER A 50 12.75 -6.55 -17.50
N THR A 51 11.67 -6.58 -16.71
CA THR A 51 10.85 -5.35 -16.57
C THR A 51 10.09 -5.24 -15.25
N SER A 52 10.71 -4.68 -14.20
CA SER A 52 10.05 -3.86 -13.15
C SER A 52 10.93 -3.75 -11.88
N VAL A 53 12.08 -3.12 -11.99
CA VAL A 53 12.82 -2.49 -10.87
C VAL A 53 12.19 -1.13 -10.47
N LEU A 54 10.88 -0.96 -10.65
CA LEU A 54 10.14 0.27 -10.39
C LEU A 54 8.96 -0.05 -9.47
N GLY A 55 9.13 0.09 -8.16
CA GLY A 55 8.01 -0.06 -7.22
C GLY A 55 8.36 -0.26 -5.76
N GLU A 56 9.64 -0.43 -5.41
CA GLU A 56 10.11 -0.07 -4.07
C GLU A 56 10.00 1.45 -3.90
N THR A 57 9.55 1.89 -2.73
CA THR A 57 9.39 3.29 -2.30
C THR A 57 8.00 3.91 -2.55
N LYS A 58 7.03 3.63 -1.66
CA LYS A 58 6.02 4.59 -1.13
C LYS A 58 5.04 3.88 -0.19
N MET A 59 5.52 3.41 0.96
CA MET A 59 4.65 3.25 2.15
C MET A 59 5.49 3.35 3.43
N SER A 60 6.16 4.48 3.57
CA SER A 60 6.50 5.04 4.88
C SER A 60 6.04 6.49 4.84
N ALA A 61 4.72 6.67 5.00
CA ALA A 61 4.14 7.95 5.36
C ALA A 61 4.24 8.09 6.89
N GLU A 62 5.47 8.04 7.40
CA GLU A 62 5.83 8.56 8.72
C GLU A 62 6.56 9.88 8.44
N THR A 63 5.79 10.94 8.18
CA THR A 63 6.30 12.31 8.11
C THR A 63 5.43 13.16 9.00
N LYS A 64 5.71 13.04 10.30
CA LYS A 64 5.84 14.14 11.26
C LYS A 64 4.83 15.30 11.08
N THR A 65 3.57 15.02 11.38
CA THR A 65 2.52 16.03 11.60
C THR A 65 2.59 16.54 13.05
N VAL A 66 3.62 17.31 13.42
CA VAL A 66 3.62 18.21 14.60
C VAL A 66 4.67 19.31 14.35
N ALA A 67 4.34 20.32 13.56
CA ALA A 67 5.09 21.58 13.48
C ALA A 67 4.34 22.61 14.33
N GLU A 68 4.47 22.44 15.64
CA GLU A 68 3.99 23.36 16.66
C GLU A 68 5.22 23.90 17.38
N THR A 69 5.31 25.24 17.44
CA THR A 69 5.88 26.01 18.57
C THR A 69 7.37 26.40 18.53
N LYS A 70 7.57 27.73 18.44
CA LYS A 70 8.69 28.53 18.99
C LYS A 70 10.11 28.33 18.44
N ALA A 71 10.62 29.35 17.73
CA ALA A 71 11.72 30.19 18.22
C ALA A 71 12.09 31.22 17.15
N ALA A 72 11.56 32.43 17.31
CA ALA A 72 12.02 33.63 16.65
C ALA A 72 13.12 34.25 17.54
N SER A 73 14.37 34.28 17.09
CA SER A 73 15.43 35.22 17.52
C SER A 73 16.72 34.88 16.76
N ASP A 74 17.57 35.88 16.55
CA ASP A 74 19.01 35.75 16.23
C ASP A 74 19.39 35.65 14.74
N SER A 75 19.05 36.70 13.97
CA SER A 75 19.84 37.06 12.80
C SER A 75 19.72 38.56 12.50
N GLN A 76 20.21 39.40 13.42
CA GLN A 76 20.33 40.84 13.22
C GLN A 76 21.58 41.38 13.95
N ALA A 77 22.77 41.12 13.40
CA ALA A 77 24.00 41.85 13.72
C ALA A 77 25.06 41.54 12.65
N ALA A 78 25.84 42.56 12.26
CA ALA A 78 26.98 42.51 11.35
C ALA A 78 26.71 42.56 9.82
N ALA A 79 26.19 43.69 9.30
CA ALA A 79 26.40 44.08 7.90
C ALA A 79 26.25 45.59 7.57
N SER A 80 26.27 46.50 8.55
CA SER A 80 26.09 47.94 8.30
C SER A 80 27.19 48.79 8.95
N VAL A 81 28.41 48.74 8.39
CA VAL A 81 29.49 49.72 8.62
C VAL A 81 30.27 49.87 7.30
N GLU A 82 29.65 50.42 6.26
CA GLU A 82 30.38 51.00 5.11
C GLU A 82 29.39 51.65 4.14
N ARG A 83 29.34 52.99 4.16
CA ARG A 83 28.85 53.93 3.12
C ARG A 83 28.32 55.21 3.78
N LYS A 84 29.23 56.13 4.10
CA LYS A 84 28.95 57.57 4.19
C LYS A 84 30.26 58.36 4.22
N ASP A 85 30.85 58.49 3.03
CA ASP A 85 31.73 59.58 2.60
C ASP A 85 31.30 59.97 1.19
#